data_AF-A0A1B6D8U3-F1
#
_entry.id   AF-A0A1B6D8U3-F1
#
_cell.length_a   1.000
_cell.length_b   1.000
_cell.length_c   1.000
_cell.angle_alpha   90.00
_cell.angle_beta   90.00
_cell.angle_gamma   90.00
#
_symmetry.space_group_name_H-M   'P 1'
#
loop_
_entity.id
_entity.type
_entity.pdbx_description
1 polymer ?
#
loop_
_entity_poly.entity_id
_entity_poly.type
_entity_poly.pdbx_seq_one_letter_code
_entity_poly.pdbx_strand_id
1 'polypeptide(L)'
;FKTPPPPAPVHGKQAWKIPPIECNEPDDGILYAQMGPVGGMHGYSAITKHVGWGIAYYINGLLIPEINVVRGKTYTFVTEGGNDADIPAKFHPFYITDDPVGGYEHKNPEERQKVKVFAGVDFDAKGNAIPTGTGRFCSWTPDPEQPPADEFVSFGAYQRTLTLICDHGEPGFIQWTPDKDTPDTVYYQCFSHRYLGWKINVLDECDLPSKPSTSRASQDQTSDDELETHSSDQISVQVNPSTVQGQTSKQG
;
A
#
# COMPACT_ATOMS: atom_id res chain seq x y z
N PHE A 1 13.60 28.38 22.33
CA PHE A 1 12.40 28.62 21.50
C PHE A 1 11.21 27.94 22.17
N LYS A 2 10.02 28.52 22.16
CA LYS A 2 8.79 27.80 22.53
C LYS A 2 8.26 27.10 21.28
N THR A 3 7.92 25.82 21.39
CA THR A 3 7.11 25.14 20.37
C THR A 3 5.72 25.78 20.31
N PRO A 4 5.09 25.86 19.12
CA PRO A 4 3.68 26.24 19.05
C PRO A 4 2.82 25.19 19.78
N PRO A 5 1.69 25.59 20.40
CA PRO A 5 0.76 24.63 20.99
C PRO A 5 0.16 23.74 19.89
N PRO A 6 -0.15 22.46 20.18
CA PRO A 6 -0.91 21.61 19.27
C PRO A 6 -2.25 22.28 18.89
N PRO A 7 -2.73 22.13 17.64
CA PRO A 7 -4.06 22.59 17.26
C PRO A 7 -5.15 21.95 18.14
N ALA A 8 -6.25 22.68 18.36
CA ALA A 8 -7.36 22.19 19.19
C ALA A 8 -8.01 20.94 18.57
N PRO A 9 -8.49 19.98 19.40
CA PRO A 9 -9.16 18.79 18.90
C PRO A 9 -10.46 19.13 18.17
N VAL A 10 -10.65 18.58 16.97
CA VAL A 10 -11.84 18.82 16.14
C VAL A 10 -13.02 18.03 16.70
N HIS A 11 -13.93 18.72 17.37
CA HIS A 11 -15.24 18.18 17.75
C HIS A 11 -16.25 18.41 16.63
N GLY A 12 -16.92 17.36 16.14
CA GLY A 12 -18.16 17.52 15.36
C GLY A 12 -18.31 16.78 14.04
N LYS A 13 -17.75 15.57 13.86
CA LYS A 13 -18.18 14.59 12.83
C LYS A 13 -17.71 13.18 13.19
N GLN A 14 -18.39 12.14 12.69
CA GLN A 14 -18.00 10.75 12.92
C GLN A 14 -16.85 10.37 12.00
N ALA A 15 -15.81 9.72 12.54
CA ALA A 15 -14.71 9.16 11.75
C ALA A 15 -15.24 8.10 10.77
N TRP A 16 -14.70 8.05 9.55
CA TRP A 16 -14.99 6.95 8.63
C TRP A 16 -14.48 5.62 9.21
N LYS A 17 -15.30 4.56 9.12
CA LYS A 17 -14.81 3.20 9.31
C LYS A 17 -13.98 2.80 8.09
N ILE A 18 -12.66 2.69 8.29
CA ILE A 18 -11.77 1.99 7.38
C ILE A 18 -11.85 0.50 7.73
N PRO A 19 -11.96 -0.43 6.77
CA PRO A 19 -11.77 -1.86 7.06
C PRO A 19 -10.29 -2.13 7.40
N PRO A 20 -9.98 -3.03 8.35
CA PRO A 20 -8.62 -3.52 8.51
C PRO A 20 -8.19 -4.33 7.29
N ILE A 21 -6.88 -4.54 7.13
CA ILE A 21 -6.34 -5.59 6.26
C ILE A 21 -6.19 -6.84 7.13
N GLU A 22 -6.87 -7.93 6.75
CA GLU A 22 -6.98 -9.12 7.59
C GLU A 22 -5.75 -10.05 7.48
N CYS A 23 -5.52 -10.90 8.48
CA CYS A 23 -4.31 -11.74 8.58
C CYS A 23 -4.14 -12.77 7.44
N ASN A 24 -5.25 -13.07 6.75
CA ASN A 24 -5.34 -13.89 5.55
C ASN A 24 -5.53 -13.07 4.25
N GLU A 25 -5.30 -11.75 4.26
CA GLU A 25 -5.42 -10.89 3.09
C GLU A 25 -4.19 -9.96 2.90
N PRO A 26 -3.67 -9.81 1.67
CA PRO A 26 -3.83 -10.73 0.55
C PRO A 26 -3.12 -12.08 0.80
N ASP A 27 -3.48 -13.09 0.01
CA ASP A 27 -2.96 -14.47 0.15
C ASP A 27 -1.43 -14.55 0.03
N ASP A 28 -0.82 -13.66 -0.77
CA ASP A 28 0.63 -13.56 -1.02
C ASP A 28 1.39 -12.70 0.02
N GLY A 29 0.69 -11.99 0.91
CA GLY A 29 1.29 -11.08 1.89
C GLY A 29 1.92 -9.81 1.30
N ILE A 30 1.55 -9.40 0.08
CA ILE A 30 2.08 -8.19 -0.58
C ILE A 30 1.20 -6.96 -0.25
N LEU A 31 1.82 -5.91 0.28
CA LEU A 31 1.14 -4.72 0.80
C LEU A 31 1.67 -3.46 0.11
N TYR A 32 0.83 -2.81 -0.70
CA TYR A 32 1.20 -1.59 -1.44
C TYR A 32 1.06 -0.36 -0.55
N ALA A 33 2.18 0.26 -0.19
CA ALA A 33 2.27 1.43 0.68
C ALA A 33 2.52 2.70 -0.15
N GLN A 34 1.46 3.49 -0.32
CA GLN A 34 1.38 4.67 -1.21
C GLN A 34 1.00 5.91 -0.40
N MET A 35 1.16 7.12 -0.96
CA MET A 35 0.68 8.35 -0.33
C MET A 35 -0.77 8.67 -0.74
N GLY A 36 -1.43 9.56 -0.01
CA GLY A 36 -2.72 10.11 -0.39
C GLY A 36 -3.26 11.15 0.60
N PRO A 37 -4.41 11.79 0.30
CA PRO A 37 -5.00 12.84 1.13
C PRO A 37 -5.55 12.30 2.46
N VAL A 38 -5.48 13.10 3.52
CA VAL A 38 -5.96 12.72 4.88
C VAL A 38 -7.47 12.48 5.01
N GLY A 39 -8.29 12.68 3.98
CA GLY A 39 -9.74 12.44 4.05
C GLY A 39 -10.53 13.47 4.87
N GLY A 40 -10.08 14.73 4.91
CA GLY A 40 -10.79 15.84 5.55
C GLY A 40 -11.02 15.66 7.05
N MET A 41 -12.16 16.13 7.54
CA MET A 41 -12.63 15.98 8.93
C MET A 41 -13.07 14.55 9.28
N HIS A 42 -13.24 13.64 8.32
CA HIS A 42 -13.70 12.27 8.55
C HIS A 42 -12.58 11.22 8.56
N GLY A 43 -11.47 11.49 7.87
CA GLY A 43 -10.31 10.60 7.79
C GLY A 43 -9.32 10.75 8.95
N TYR A 44 -8.03 10.91 8.63
CA TYR A 44 -6.89 10.75 9.55
C TYR A 44 -7.14 11.40 10.92
N SER A 45 -7.43 12.70 10.97
CA SER A 45 -7.56 13.45 12.22
C SER A 45 -8.72 12.98 13.11
N ALA A 46 -9.79 12.44 12.52
CA ALA A 46 -10.91 11.88 13.28
C ALA A 46 -10.69 10.41 13.67
N ILE A 47 -9.92 9.65 12.89
CA ILE A 47 -9.50 8.28 13.22
C ILE A 47 -8.47 8.30 14.36
N THR A 48 -7.35 9.00 14.16
CA THR A 48 -6.16 8.95 15.03
C THR A 48 -6.19 9.92 16.21
N LYS A 49 -7.02 10.97 16.13
CA LYS A 49 -7.03 12.14 17.03
C LYS A 49 -5.76 13.01 16.95
N HIS A 50 -4.90 12.78 15.96
CA HIS A 50 -3.70 13.58 15.69
C HIS A 50 -3.85 14.39 14.39
N VAL A 51 -3.28 15.60 14.36
CA VAL A 51 -3.24 16.42 13.13
C VAL A 51 -2.02 16.02 12.31
N GLY A 52 -2.26 15.43 11.13
CA GLY A 52 -1.22 15.08 10.14
C GLY A 52 -0.91 16.22 9.16
N TRP A 53 -0.08 15.92 8.15
CA TRP A 53 0.49 16.91 7.21
C TRP A 53 -0.37 17.18 5.96
N GLY A 54 -1.68 16.91 6.02
CA GLY A 54 -2.57 16.93 4.85
C GLY A 54 -2.46 15.68 3.95
N ILE A 55 -1.36 14.93 4.05
CA ILE A 55 -1.15 13.60 3.47
C ILE A 55 -0.98 12.53 4.55
N ALA A 56 -1.28 11.28 4.19
CA ALA A 56 -1.10 10.09 5.01
C ALA A 56 -0.80 8.86 4.11
N TYR A 57 -0.40 7.75 4.72
CA TYR A 57 -0.24 6.48 4.00
C TYR A 57 -1.58 5.86 3.63
N TYR A 58 -1.62 5.31 2.43
CA TYR A 58 -2.65 4.43 1.93
C TYR A 58 -2.03 3.03 1.75
N ILE A 59 -2.65 2.01 2.35
CA ILE A 59 -2.20 0.62 2.24
C ILE A 59 -3.25 -0.16 1.45
N ASN A 60 -2.85 -0.78 0.33
CA ASN A 60 -3.77 -1.43 -0.62
C ASN A 60 -4.96 -0.52 -1.03
N GLY A 61 -4.69 0.79 -1.17
CA GLY A 61 -5.69 1.81 -1.51
C GLY A 61 -6.62 2.25 -0.37
N LEU A 62 -6.48 1.70 0.84
CA LEU A 62 -7.23 2.12 2.03
C LEU A 62 -6.47 3.23 2.78
N LEU A 63 -7.16 4.29 3.22
CA LEU A 63 -6.58 5.35 4.06
C LEU A 63 -6.25 4.80 5.46
N ILE A 64 -4.97 4.74 5.82
CA ILE A 64 -4.45 4.29 7.12
C ILE A 64 -5.21 3.12 7.81
N PRO A 65 -5.40 1.96 7.16
CA PRO A 65 -6.01 0.79 7.79
C PRO A 65 -5.15 0.27 8.94
N GLU A 66 -5.77 -0.44 9.87
CA GLU A 66 -5.04 -1.33 10.78
C GLU A 66 -4.72 -2.62 10.01
N ILE A 67 -3.46 -3.06 10.07
CA ILE A 67 -2.98 -4.26 9.36
C ILE A 67 -2.85 -5.40 10.37
N ASN A 68 -3.48 -6.53 10.12
CA ASN A 68 -3.33 -7.74 10.93
C ASN A 68 -2.24 -8.63 10.30
N VAL A 69 -1.17 -8.93 11.03
CA VAL A 69 -0.07 -9.82 10.58
C VAL A 69 0.13 -10.99 11.54
N VAL A 70 0.72 -12.09 11.07
CA VAL A 70 0.96 -13.30 11.87
C VAL A 70 2.46 -13.51 12.10
N ARG A 71 2.87 -13.81 13.34
CA ARG A 71 4.26 -14.12 13.69
C ARG A 71 4.79 -15.30 12.86
N GLY A 72 6.02 -15.18 12.37
CA GLY A 72 6.66 -16.17 11.50
C GLY A 72 6.23 -16.15 10.03
N LYS A 73 5.15 -15.45 9.65
CA LYS A 73 4.79 -15.22 8.24
C LYS A 73 5.54 -13.99 7.72
N THR A 74 6.17 -14.10 6.55
CA THR A 74 6.83 -12.98 5.87
C THR A 74 5.82 -12.18 5.07
N TYR A 75 5.91 -10.86 5.15
CA TYR A 75 5.13 -9.89 4.38
C TYR A 75 6.07 -9.01 3.55
N THR A 76 5.62 -8.56 2.37
CA THR A 76 6.41 -7.67 1.49
C THR A 76 5.64 -6.36 1.29
N PHE A 77 6.18 -5.27 1.83
CA PHE A 77 5.65 -3.93 1.60
C PHE A 77 6.28 -3.34 0.34
N VAL A 78 5.46 -3.05 -0.67
CA VAL A 78 5.86 -2.33 -1.88
C VAL A 78 5.77 -0.84 -1.58
N THR A 79 6.92 -0.18 -1.45
CA THR A 79 7.01 1.18 -0.92
C THR A 79 7.08 2.21 -2.03
N GLU A 80 6.05 3.05 -2.15
CA GLU A 80 5.89 4.06 -3.19
C GLU A 80 5.78 5.48 -2.61
N GLY A 81 6.48 5.73 -1.50
CA GLY A 81 6.49 7.00 -0.78
C GLY A 81 7.53 8.03 -1.28
N GLY A 82 8.27 7.73 -2.35
CA GLY A 82 9.33 8.57 -2.91
C GLY A 82 10.75 8.22 -2.45
N ASN A 83 11.74 8.74 -3.18
CA ASN A 83 13.16 8.39 -3.07
C ASN A 83 14.13 9.58 -3.19
N ASP A 84 13.65 10.78 -3.53
CA ASP A 84 14.46 11.99 -3.66
C ASP A 84 14.32 12.88 -2.40
N ALA A 85 15.36 12.90 -1.57
CA ALA A 85 15.38 13.68 -0.32
C ALA A 85 15.45 15.20 -0.54
N ASP A 86 15.89 15.67 -1.72
CA ASP A 86 15.91 17.09 -2.07
C ASP A 86 14.49 17.61 -2.44
N ILE A 87 13.48 16.72 -2.48
CA ILE A 87 12.06 17.07 -2.66
C ILE A 87 11.23 16.60 -1.43
N PRO A 88 11.33 17.26 -0.25
CA PRO A 88 10.64 16.82 0.97
C PRO A 88 9.12 16.63 0.84
N ALA A 89 8.45 17.39 -0.04
CA ALA A 89 7.03 17.24 -0.32
C ALA A 89 6.66 15.86 -0.89
N LYS A 90 7.61 15.20 -1.57
CA LYS A 90 7.51 13.85 -2.14
C LYS A 90 8.42 12.82 -1.44
N PHE A 91 9.09 13.16 -0.33
CA PHE A 91 10.02 12.24 0.35
C PHE A 91 9.44 11.67 1.65
N HIS A 92 8.77 10.54 1.53
CA HIS A 92 8.11 9.84 2.63
C HIS A 92 8.56 8.37 2.69
N PRO A 93 9.75 8.06 3.24
CA PRO A 93 10.20 6.68 3.33
C PRO A 93 9.37 5.90 4.35
N PHE A 94 8.99 4.67 4.01
CA PHE A 94 8.20 3.79 4.86
C PHE A 94 9.10 3.02 5.83
N TYR A 95 8.71 2.91 7.10
CA TYR A 95 9.38 2.02 8.05
C TYR A 95 8.42 1.47 9.12
N ILE A 96 8.81 0.35 9.76
CA ILE A 96 8.02 -0.34 10.80
C ILE A 96 8.73 -0.19 12.15
N THR A 97 8.00 0.20 13.19
CA THR A 97 8.54 0.65 14.47
C THR A 97 7.58 0.45 15.64
N ASP A 98 8.06 0.47 16.88
CA ASP A 98 7.22 0.53 18.09
C ASP A 98 6.68 1.93 18.39
N ASP A 99 7.18 2.96 17.70
CA ASP A 99 6.78 4.36 17.89
C ASP A 99 5.51 4.76 17.12
N PRO A 100 4.43 5.17 17.80
CA PRO A 100 3.21 5.67 17.15
C PRO A 100 3.39 7.03 16.45
N VAL A 101 4.49 7.76 16.69
CA VAL A 101 4.68 9.14 16.20
C VAL A 101 5.32 9.20 14.82
N GLY A 102 6.27 8.32 14.50
CA GLY A 102 7.06 8.42 13.28
C GLY A 102 8.12 9.53 13.33
N GLY A 103 8.61 9.94 12.15
CA GLY A 103 9.59 11.02 11.99
C GLY A 103 10.92 10.76 12.72
N TYR A 104 11.44 9.53 12.62
CA TYR A 104 12.69 9.08 13.24
C TYR A 104 13.90 9.96 12.86
N GLU A 105 13.94 10.45 11.61
CA GLU A 105 14.96 11.37 11.13
C GLU A 105 15.10 12.59 12.05
N HIS A 106 13.98 13.15 12.50
CA HIS A 106 13.91 14.34 13.35
C HIS A 106 13.78 14.01 14.85
N LYS A 107 14.16 12.80 15.29
CA LYS A 107 14.31 12.44 16.71
C LYS A 107 15.72 12.74 17.22
N ASN A 108 15.83 13.23 18.45
CA ASN A 108 17.12 13.39 19.15
C ASN A 108 17.68 12.03 19.65
N PRO A 109 18.95 11.94 20.08
CA PRO A 109 19.55 10.67 20.52
C PRO A 109 18.76 9.98 21.65
N GLU A 110 18.25 10.75 22.62
CA GLU A 110 17.52 10.25 23.79
C GLU A 110 16.08 9.82 23.45
N GLU A 111 15.53 10.28 22.33
CA GLU A 111 14.30 9.77 21.70
C GLU A 111 14.61 8.50 20.90
N ARG A 112 15.64 8.51 20.05
CA ARG A 112 16.03 7.36 19.21
C ARG A 112 16.37 6.10 20.02
N GLN A 113 17.00 6.26 21.19
CA GLN A 113 17.29 5.15 22.13
C GLN A 113 16.04 4.44 22.69
N LYS A 114 14.85 5.02 22.52
CA LYS A 114 13.57 4.47 23.02
C LYS A 114 12.68 3.92 21.91
N VAL A 115 13.21 3.81 20.68
CA VAL A 115 12.46 3.42 19.49
C VAL A 115 13.12 2.21 18.84
N LYS A 116 12.45 1.06 18.85
CA LYS A 116 12.82 -0.11 18.05
C LYS A 116 12.34 0.11 16.61
N VAL A 117 13.24 -0.10 15.66
CA VAL A 117 12.89 -0.29 14.25
C VAL A 117 12.86 -1.79 13.98
N PHE A 118 11.85 -2.25 13.26
CA PHE A 118 11.68 -3.65 12.85
C PHE A 118 12.01 -3.87 11.37
N ALA A 119 11.76 -2.87 10.51
CA ALA A 119 12.10 -2.90 9.09
C ALA A 119 12.10 -1.49 8.47
N GLY A 120 12.74 -1.31 7.32
CA GLY A 120 12.72 -0.07 6.52
C GLY A 120 13.77 0.99 6.86
N VAL A 121 14.70 0.68 7.75
CA VAL A 121 15.86 1.53 8.09
C VAL A 121 17.09 0.64 8.29
N ASP A 122 18.17 0.95 7.59
CA ASP A 122 19.50 0.40 7.82
C ASP A 122 20.33 1.36 8.69
N PHE A 123 21.41 0.87 9.30
CA PHE A 123 22.33 1.70 10.08
C PHE A 123 23.75 1.63 9.49
N ASP A 124 24.35 2.79 9.22
CA ASP A 124 25.73 2.86 8.73
C ASP A 124 26.76 2.48 9.81
N ALA A 125 28.03 2.34 9.42
CA ALA A 125 29.13 2.02 10.34
C ALA A 125 29.41 3.07 11.44
N LYS A 126 28.67 4.18 11.48
CA LYS A 126 28.71 5.24 12.51
C LYS A 126 27.41 5.29 13.33
N GLY A 127 26.42 4.45 13.04
CA GLY A 127 25.09 4.45 13.67
C GLY A 127 24.11 5.47 13.08
N ASN A 128 24.38 6.03 11.90
CA ASN A 128 23.40 6.88 11.20
C ASN A 128 22.31 5.99 10.59
N ALA A 129 21.06 6.31 10.87
CA ALA A 129 19.89 5.68 10.25
C ALA A 129 19.74 6.12 8.79
N ILE A 130 19.65 5.17 7.88
CA ILE A 130 19.42 5.35 6.44
C ILE A 130 18.08 4.69 6.10
N PRO A 131 17.07 5.42 5.60
CA PRO A 131 15.78 4.83 5.25
C PRO A 131 15.88 3.97 3.99
N THR A 132 15.42 2.72 4.08
CA THR A 132 15.42 1.75 2.97
C THR A 132 14.05 1.53 2.34
N GLY A 133 12.96 1.97 2.99
CA GLY A 133 11.61 2.00 2.40
C GLY A 133 11.36 3.15 1.42
N THR A 134 12.31 3.41 0.53
CA THR A 134 12.22 4.43 -0.53
C THR A 134 11.92 3.78 -1.89
N GLY A 135 11.26 4.51 -2.78
CA GLY A 135 10.91 4.05 -4.13
C GLY A 135 10.37 5.19 -4.98
N ARG A 136 9.82 4.92 -6.17
CA ARG A 136 9.05 5.94 -6.92
C ARG A 136 7.95 6.55 -6.05
N PHE A 137 7.58 7.81 -6.28
CA PHE A 137 6.47 8.42 -5.57
C PHE A 137 5.13 8.09 -6.26
N CYS A 138 4.18 7.52 -5.52
CA CYS A 138 2.80 7.34 -5.95
C CYS A 138 1.85 7.96 -4.92
N SER A 139 0.89 8.76 -5.38
CA SER A 139 -0.16 9.34 -4.54
C SER A 139 -1.55 9.12 -5.12
N TRP A 140 -2.45 8.62 -4.29
CA TRP A 140 -3.89 8.79 -4.50
C TRP A 140 -4.20 10.29 -4.53
N THR A 141 -4.96 10.71 -5.54
CA THR A 141 -5.20 12.12 -5.86
C THR A 141 -6.69 12.32 -6.14
N PRO A 142 -7.38 13.24 -5.46
CA PRO A 142 -8.80 13.49 -5.71
C PRO A 142 -8.99 14.26 -7.03
N ASP A 143 -10.02 13.88 -7.77
CA ASP A 143 -10.50 14.65 -8.93
C ASP A 143 -11.08 16.01 -8.48
N PRO A 144 -10.57 17.15 -8.97
CA PRO A 144 -11.06 18.50 -8.61
C PRO A 144 -12.50 18.81 -9.05
N GLU A 145 -13.10 18.02 -9.95
CA GLU A 145 -14.51 18.18 -10.35
C GLU A 145 -15.48 17.47 -9.38
N GLN A 146 -14.96 16.67 -8.43
CA GLN A 146 -15.76 15.96 -7.43
C GLN A 146 -15.93 16.78 -6.14
N PRO A 147 -16.94 16.45 -5.31
CA PRO A 147 -17.08 17.04 -3.98
C PRO A 147 -15.82 16.90 -3.12
N PRO A 148 -15.57 17.82 -2.16
CA PRO A 148 -14.52 17.65 -1.18
C PRO A 148 -14.78 16.43 -0.27
N ALA A 149 -13.71 15.89 0.33
CA ALA A 149 -13.77 14.74 1.23
C ALA A 149 -14.86 14.84 2.32
N ASP A 150 -15.14 16.05 2.81
CA ASP A 150 -16.11 16.31 3.87
C ASP A 150 -17.59 16.11 3.49
N GLU A 151 -17.90 15.87 2.21
CA GLU A 151 -19.26 15.61 1.75
C GLU A 151 -19.56 14.10 1.62
N PHE A 152 -18.55 13.22 1.69
CA PHE A 152 -18.76 11.77 1.56
C PHE A 152 -19.12 11.11 2.90
N VAL A 153 -20.23 10.38 2.91
CA VAL A 153 -20.73 9.64 4.09
C VAL A 153 -19.85 8.46 4.51
N SER A 154 -18.94 7.98 3.65
CA SER A 154 -18.01 6.90 3.96
C SER A 154 -16.73 6.99 3.13
N PHE A 155 -15.62 6.48 3.68
CA PHE A 155 -14.35 6.39 2.97
C PHE A 155 -14.49 5.63 1.65
N GLY A 156 -15.20 4.49 1.64
CA GLY A 156 -15.43 3.71 0.41
C GLY A 156 -16.25 4.42 -0.67
N ALA A 157 -16.89 5.55 -0.39
CA ALA A 157 -17.45 6.43 -1.41
C ALA A 157 -16.40 7.40 -1.96
N TYR A 158 -15.65 8.06 -1.07
CA TYR A 158 -14.54 8.97 -1.41
C TYR A 158 -13.40 8.27 -2.17
N GLN A 159 -13.04 7.04 -1.78
CA GLN A 159 -11.98 6.25 -2.42
C GLN A 159 -12.22 6.06 -3.94
N ARG A 160 -13.48 6.01 -4.38
CA ARG A 160 -13.83 5.87 -5.81
C ARG A 160 -13.66 7.15 -6.63
N THR A 161 -13.44 8.29 -5.99
CA THR A 161 -13.10 9.57 -6.63
C THR A 161 -11.60 9.88 -6.54
N LEU A 162 -10.77 8.92 -6.11
CA LEU A 162 -9.31 9.03 -6.07
C LEU A 162 -8.70 8.29 -7.26
N THR A 163 -7.82 8.97 -7.99
CA THR A 163 -6.94 8.37 -9.00
C THR A 163 -5.55 8.18 -8.41
N LEU A 164 -4.96 6.99 -8.54
CA LEU A 164 -3.55 6.77 -8.20
C LEU A 164 -2.67 7.36 -9.31
N ILE A 165 -1.81 8.31 -8.95
CA ILE A 165 -0.85 8.94 -9.86
C ILE A 165 0.57 8.60 -9.37
N CYS A 166 1.41 8.07 -10.27
CA CYS A 166 2.78 7.69 -9.98
C CYS A 166 3.77 8.48 -10.84
N ASP A 167 4.90 8.87 -10.25
CA ASP A 167 6.09 9.31 -10.99
C ASP A 167 6.76 8.11 -11.70
N HIS A 168 7.58 8.40 -12.71
CA HIS A 168 8.39 7.37 -13.38
C HIS A 168 9.47 6.80 -12.46
N GLY A 169 9.60 5.48 -12.45
CA GLY A 169 10.61 4.75 -11.70
C GLY A 169 10.12 3.39 -11.22
N GLU A 170 10.96 2.72 -10.44
CA GLU A 170 10.65 1.44 -9.78
C GLU A 170 10.15 1.67 -8.34
N PRO A 171 9.24 0.84 -7.82
CA PRO A 171 8.88 0.83 -6.40
C PRO A 171 10.04 0.29 -5.54
N GLY A 172 10.02 0.63 -4.25
CA GLY A 172 10.87 -0.02 -3.26
C GLY A 172 10.22 -1.26 -2.66
N PHE A 173 11.00 -2.03 -1.89
CA PHE A 173 10.54 -3.26 -1.25
C PHE A 173 11.11 -3.39 0.16
N ILE A 174 10.23 -3.56 1.15
CA ILE A 174 10.60 -4.01 2.50
C ILE A 174 10.04 -5.40 2.70
N GLN A 175 10.89 -6.37 2.99
CA GLN A 175 10.46 -7.67 3.51
C GLN A 175 10.57 -7.67 5.03
N TRP A 176 9.53 -8.14 5.71
CA TRP A 176 9.49 -8.21 7.16
C TRP A 176 8.76 -9.47 7.64
N THR A 177 9.30 -10.08 8.69
CA THR A 177 8.73 -11.25 9.37
C THR A 177 8.65 -10.89 10.86
N PRO A 178 7.46 -10.58 11.41
CA PRO A 178 7.32 -10.42 12.86
C PRO A 178 7.73 -11.71 13.58
N ASP A 179 8.49 -11.57 14.65
CA ASP A 179 9.00 -12.69 15.45
C ASP A 179 8.27 -12.80 16.81
N LYS A 180 8.67 -13.80 17.61
CA LYS A 180 8.14 -14.02 18.97
C LYS A 180 8.46 -12.89 19.97
N ASP A 181 9.38 -11.98 19.63
CA ASP A 181 9.81 -10.85 20.47
C ASP A 181 9.34 -9.49 19.87
N THR A 182 8.39 -9.56 18.93
CA THR A 182 7.69 -8.43 18.32
C THR A 182 6.41 -8.18 19.09
N PRO A 183 6.16 -6.97 19.64
CA PRO A 183 4.94 -6.66 20.40
C PRO A 183 3.65 -6.86 19.61
N ASP A 184 2.54 -7.13 20.30
CA ASP A 184 1.21 -7.32 19.69
C ASP A 184 0.68 -6.09 18.93
N THR A 185 1.30 -4.93 19.12
CA THR A 185 1.08 -3.73 18.31
C THR A 185 2.41 -3.07 17.99
N VAL A 186 2.67 -2.90 16.70
CA VAL A 186 3.70 -2.01 16.15
C VAL A 186 3.04 -1.03 15.19
N TYR A 187 3.80 -0.16 14.54
CA TYR A 187 3.29 0.89 13.66
C TYR A 187 4.06 0.91 12.35
N TYR A 188 3.37 1.15 11.25
CA TYR A 188 4.02 1.67 10.05
C TYR A 188 3.98 3.19 10.09
N GLN A 189 5.09 3.84 9.77
CA GLN A 189 5.21 5.29 9.81
C GLN A 189 6.09 5.83 8.68
N CYS A 190 6.10 7.16 8.54
CA CYS A 190 7.04 7.86 7.68
C CYS A 190 8.33 8.18 8.46
N PHE A 191 9.48 7.92 7.84
CA PHE A 191 10.79 8.10 8.48
C PHE A 191 11.14 9.58 8.71
N SER A 192 10.76 10.45 7.77
CA SER A 192 10.98 11.91 7.82
C SER A 192 9.86 12.61 8.62
N HIS A 193 8.60 12.40 8.23
CA HIS A 193 7.44 13.11 8.77
C HIS A 193 6.72 12.34 9.89
N ARG A 194 6.27 13.06 10.92
CA ARG A 194 5.49 12.51 12.05
C ARG A 194 4.00 12.40 11.70
N TYR A 195 3.30 11.39 12.20
CA TYR A 195 1.84 11.18 12.03
C TYR A 195 1.39 11.03 10.57
N LEU A 196 1.97 10.07 9.83
CA LEU A 196 1.55 9.71 8.46
C LEU A 196 0.96 8.30 8.36
N GLY A 197 1.41 7.35 9.18
CA GLY A 197 0.92 5.98 9.19
C GLY A 197 0.13 5.62 10.46
N TRP A 198 -0.07 4.32 10.67
CA TRP A 198 -0.96 3.77 11.70
C TRP A 198 -0.51 2.36 12.17
N LYS A 199 -1.40 1.59 12.79
CA LYS A 199 -1.06 0.34 13.50
C LYS A 199 -0.86 -0.87 12.58
N ILE A 200 0.02 -1.76 13.04
CA ILE A 200 0.04 -3.17 12.69
C ILE A 200 -0.24 -3.96 13.96
N ASN A 201 -1.30 -4.77 13.97
CA ASN A 201 -1.61 -5.74 15.02
C ASN A 201 -0.86 -7.04 14.70
N VAL A 202 -0.10 -7.56 15.66
CA VAL A 202 0.78 -8.73 15.47
C VAL A 202 0.19 -9.91 16.24
N LEU A 203 -0.29 -10.91 15.52
CA LEU A 203 -1.01 -12.07 16.03
C LEU A 203 -0.11 -13.31 16.10
N ASP A 204 -0.40 -14.23 17.02
CA ASP A 204 0.25 -15.55 17.07
C ASP A 204 -0.28 -16.48 15.98
N GLU A 205 -1.59 -16.44 15.71
CA GLU A 205 -2.26 -17.20 14.65
C GLU A 205 -3.38 -16.37 13.97
N CYS A 206 -4.07 -16.94 12.98
CA CYS A 206 -5.10 -16.24 12.21
C CYS A 206 -6.44 -16.99 12.31
N ASP A 207 -7.24 -16.63 13.30
CA ASP A 207 -8.53 -17.28 13.64
C ASP A 207 -9.67 -17.07 12.61
N LEU A 208 -9.37 -16.40 11.49
CA LEU A 208 -10.36 -16.16 10.44
C LEU A 208 -10.58 -17.43 9.61
N PRO A 209 -11.83 -17.79 9.27
CA PRO A 209 -12.10 -18.93 8.42
C PRO A 209 -11.39 -18.74 7.08
N SER A 210 -10.57 -19.72 6.71
CA SER A 210 -9.93 -19.73 5.40
C SER A 210 -10.99 -19.68 4.31
N LYS A 211 -10.85 -18.74 3.37
CA LYS A 211 -11.73 -18.67 2.21
C LYS A 211 -11.70 -20.03 1.51
N PRO A 212 -12.86 -20.64 1.16
CA PRO A 212 -12.86 -21.93 0.49
C PRO A 212 -12.12 -21.79 -0.83
N SER A 213 -10.95 -22.41 -0.93
CA SER A 213 -10.16 -22.40 -2.14
C SER A 213 -10.94 -23.11 -3.23
N THR A 214 -11.18 -22.44 -4.36
CA THR A 214 -11.90 -22.99 -5.51
C THR A 214 -11.02 -24.04 -6.19
N SER A 215 -10.94 -25.22 -5.58
CA SER A 215 -10.23 -26.37 -6.12
C SER A 215 -10.81 -26.71 -7.50
N ARG A 216 -9.96 -26.67 -8.52
CA ARG A 216 -10.34 -27.10 -9.87
C ARG A 216 -10.70 -28.58 -9.78
N ALA A 217 -11.96 -28.91 -10.05
CA ALA A 217 -12.41 -30.28 -10.06
C ALA A 217 -11.66 -31.06 -11.14
N SER A 218 -10.84 -32.04 -10.73
CA SER A 218 -10.24 -33.00 -11.63
C SER A 218 -11.35 -33.84 -12.25
N GLN A 219 -11.57 -33.68 -13.56
CA GLN A 219 -12.41 -34.62 -14.32
C GLN A 219 -11.57 -35.84 -14.67
N ASP A 220 -11.90 -36.98 -14.05
CA ASP A 220 -11.30 -38.29 -14.30
C ASP A 220 -11.93 -38.95 -15.55
N GLN A 221 -11.25 -39.93 -16.15
CA GLN A 221 -11.64 -40.54 -17.43
C GLN A 221 -12.18 -41.97 -17.28
N THR A 222 -13.40 -42.19 -17.77
CA THR A 222 -13.94 -43.48 -18.25
C THR A 222 -14.87 -43.20 -19.44
N SER A 223 -14.55 -43.52 -20.70
CA SER A 223 -14.28 -44.82 -21.37
C SER A 223 -15.53 -45.44 -22.02
N ASP A 224 -15.72 -45.07 -23.30
CA ASP A 224 -16.11 -45.89 -24.46
C ASP A 224 -17.36 -46.80 -24.46
N ASP A 225 -18.22 -46.62 -25.48
CA ASP A 225 -18.65 -47.71 -26.39
C ASP A 225 -19.13 -47.14 -27.77
N GLU A 226 -19.24 -47.98 -28.82
CA GLU A 226 -19.46 -47.60 -30.24
C GLU A 226 -20.96 -47.39 -30.63
N LEU A 227 -21.42 -46.88 -31.80
CA LEU A 227 -20.90 -46.49 -33.14
C LEU A 227 -21.84 -45.34 -33.69
N GLU A 228 -21.89 -44.74 -34.89
CA GLU A 228 -21.31 -44.85 -36.25
C GLU A 228 -21.42 -43.48 -37.03
N THR A 229 -20.88 -43.40 -38.26
CA THR A 229 -21.08 -42.44 -39.40
C THR A 229 -21.96 -41.18 -39.22
N HIS A 230 -21.56 -39.99 -39.71
CA HIS A 230 -21.10 -39.70 -41.09
C HIS A 230 -20.04 -38.58 -41.19
N SER A 231 -19.43 -38.42 -42.37
CA SER A 231 -18.34 -37.47 -42.66
C SER A 231 -18.70 -36.43 -43.73
N SER A 232 -18.30 -35.16 -43.51
CA SER A 232 -18.04 -34.17 -44.58
C SER A 232 -17.24 -32.96 -44.07
N ASP A 233 -16.15 -32.66 -44.78
CA ASP A 233 -15.49 -31.36 -45.02
C ASP A 233 -14.84 -30.56 -43.88
N GLN A 234 -13.50 -30.42 -44.00
CA GLN A 234 -12.69 -29.42 -43.30
C GLN A 234 -12.70 -28.08 -44.06
N ILE A 235 -12.70 -26.95 -43.34
CA ILE A 235 -12.28 -25.65 -43.88
C ILE A 235 -11.19 -25.06 -42.98
N SER A 236 -9.94 -25.19 -43.45
CA SER A 236 -8.76 -24.58 -42.83
C SER A 236 -8.44 -23.26 -43.49
N VAL A 237 -8.52 -22.14 -42.77
CA VAL A 237 -8.09 -20.82 -43.26
C VAL A 237 -6.77 -20.43 -42.57
N GLN A 238 -5.68 -20.44 -43.34
CA GLN A 238 -4.37 -20.00 -42.85
C GLN A 238 -4.28 -18.47 -42.80
N VAL A 239 -3.61 -17.95 -41.78
CA VAL A 239 -3.18 -16.55 -41.72
C VAL A 239 -1.95 -16.33 -42.59
N ASN A 240 -1.98 -15.31 -43.44
CA ASN A 240 -0.81 -14.83 -44.20
C ASN A 240 -0.53 -13.36 -43.85
N PRO A 241 0.66 -13.01 -43.33
CA PRO A 241 1.06 -11.63 -43.08
C PRO A 241 1.74 -10.99 -44.31
N SER A 242 1.99 -9.68 -44.21
CA SER A 242 2.85 -8.85 -45.08
C SER A 242 2.22 -8.24 -46.34
N THR A 243 1.97 -6.93 -46.29
CA THR A 243 2.23 -6.03 -47.43
C THR A 243 2.86 -4.74 -46.91
N VAL A 244 4.14 -4.55 -47.19
CA VAL A 244 4.89 -3.28 -47.00
C VAL A 244 5.65 -3.03 -48.31
N GLN A 245 5.96 -1.75 -48.59
CA GLN A 245 6.36 -1.16 -49.88
C GLN A 245 5.15 -0.75 -50.74
N GLY A 246 5.17 0.39 -51.43
CA GLY A 246 6.21 1.42 -51.46
C GLY A 246 6.32 2.06 -52.85
N GLN A 247 5.78 3.27 -53.03
CA GLN A 247 5.84 3.97 -54.32
C GLN A 247 6.81 5.14 -54.28
N THR A 248 7.92 5.02 -55.00
CA THR A 248 8.74 6.16 -55.44
C THR A 248 8.30 6.59 -56.84
N SER A 249 8.10 7.90 -57.03
CA SER A 249 8.09 8.51 -58.37
C SER A 249 9.00 9.74 -58.35
N LYS A 250 9.53 10.14 -59.52
CA LYS A 250 10.60 11.14 -59.61
C LYS A 250 10.56 11.91 -60.93
N GLN A 251 10.95 13.18 -60.85
CA GLN A 251 11.21 14.13 -61.95
C GLN A 251 9.97 14.70 -62.66
N GLY A 252 10.13 15.95 -63.09
CA GLY A 252 9.11 16.97 -63.30
C GLY A 252 9.66 18.28 -62.78
#